data_AF-A0A520CRQ2-F1
#
_entry.id   AF-A0A520CRQ2-F1
#
_cell.length_a   1.000
_cell.length_b   1.000
_cell.length_c   1.000
_cell.angle_alpha   90.00
_cell.angle_beta   90.00
_cell.angle_gamma   90.00
#
_symmetry.space_group_name_H-M   'P 1'
#
loop_
_entity.id
_entity.type
_entity.pdbx_description
1 polymer ?
#
loop_
_entity_poly.entity_id
_entity_poly.type
_entity_poly.pdbx_seq_one_letter_code
_entity_poly.pdbx_strand_id
1 'polypeptide(L)' 'IMFCGEKIVNTDIMIDDRAKNFIDFKGRKLLFSSPHNLLLTDYERVNNWQEVLDKLM' A
#
# COMPACT_ATOMS: atom_id res chain seq x y z
N ILE A 1 -17.43 -1.58 -1.98
CA ILE A 1 -16.63 -2.58 -2.72
C ILE A 1 -16.51 -2.08 -4.16
N MET A 2 -15.31 -2.03 -4.72
CA MET A 2 -15.04 -1.57 -6.09
C MET A 2 -14.30 -2.68 -6.83
N PHE A 3 -14.71 -3.00 -8.06
CA PHE A 3 -14.03 -3.98 -8.91
C PHE A 3 -13.31 -3.23 -10.02
N CYS A 4 -11.97 -3.29 -10.01
CA CYS A 4 -11.16 -2.71 -11.07
C CYS A 4 -9.83 -3.47 -11.18
N GLY A 5 -9.32 -3.62 -12.41
CA GLY A 5 -8.00 -4.20 -12.66
C GLY A 5 -6.87 -3.23 -12.31
N GLU A 6 -7.07 -1.94 -12.62
CA GLU A 6 -6.17 -0.85 -12.29
C GLU A 6 -6.76 0.01 -11.15
N LYS A 7 -5.94 0.42 -10.20
CA LYS A 7 -6.42 1.16 -9.01
C LYS A 7 -6.63 2.63 -9.34
N ILE A 8 -7.66 2.93 -10.13
CA ILE A 8 -8.09 4.30 -10.46
C ILE A 8 -8.98 4.82 -9.32
N VAL A 9 -8.34 5.22 -8.23
CA VAL A 9 -9.00 5.72 -7.03
C VAL A 9 -8.38 7.05 -6.61
N ASN A 10 -9.22 7.98 -6.16
CA ASN A 10 -8.77 9.25 -5.59
C ASN A 10 -8.98 9.19 -4.06
N THR A 11 -7.95 8.77 -3.34
CA THR A 11 -7.94 8.62 -1.88
C THR A 11 -6.64 9.15 -1.30
N ASP A 12 -6.65 9.49 -0.01
CA ASP A 12 -5.48 10.05 0.68
C ASP A 12 -4.41 8.98 0.98
N ILE A 13 -4.84 7.74 1.23
CA ILE A 13 -3.98 6.63 1.65
C ILE A 13 -4.33 5.38 0.85
N MET A 14 -3.31 4.61 0.47
CA MET A 14 -3.43 3.28 -0.10
C MET A 14 -2.56 2.30 0.68
N ILE A 15 -3.18 1.21 1.15
CA ILE A 15 -2.51 0.05 1.74
C ILE A 15 -2.67 -1.11 0.75
N ASP A 16 -1.56 -1.57 0.18
CA ASP A 16 -1.56 -2.62 -0.85
C ASP A 16 -0.24 -3.41 -0.78
N ASP A 17 -0.25 -4.69 -1.18
CA ASP A 17 0.93 -5.56 -1.20
C ASP A 17 1.64 -5.54 -2.58
N ARG A 18 1.05 -4.89 -3.59
CA ARG A 18 1.59 -4.79 -4.94
C ARG A 18 2.05 -3.38 -5.25
N ALA A 19 3.36 -3.18 -5.25
CA ALA A 19 3.99 -1.90 -5.57
C ALA A 19 3.60 -1.29 -6.93
N LYS A 20 3.16 -2.10 -7.91
CA LYS A 20 2.65 -1.59 -9.20
C LYS A 20 1.45 -0.65 -9.04
N ASN A 21 0.65 -0.83 -7.98
CA ASN A 21 -0.51 0.02 -7.70
C ASN A 21 -0.09 1.41 -7.18
N PHE A 22 1.19 1.61 -6.88
CA PHE A 22 1.73 2.86 -6.34
C PHE A 22 2.34 3.79 -7.38
N ILE A 23 2.57 3.34 -8.62
CA ILE A 23 3.32 4.10 -9.63
C ILE A 23 2.71 5.49 -9.85
N ASP A 24 1.39 5.55 -10.08
CA ASP A 24 0.68 6.80 -10.35
C ASP A 24 -0.16 7.32 -9.17
N PHE A 25 -0.19 6.59 -8.05
CA PHE A 25 -0.92 7.00 -6.87
C PHE A 25 -0.25 8.23 -6.22
N LYS A 26 -1.06 9.26 -5.94
CA LYS A 26 -0.57 10.55 -5.41
C LYS A 26 -0.61 10.66 -3.89
N GLY A 27 -1.44 9.85 -3.23
CA GLY A 27 -1.55 9.81 -1.77
C GLY A 27 -0.40 9.05 -1.08
N ARG A 28 -0.53 8.85 0.23
CA ARG A 28 0.42 8.10 1.05
C ARG A 28 0.34 6.60 0.74
N LYS A 29 1.49 6.00 0.46
CA LYS A 29 1.64 4.60 0.06
C LYS A 29 2.14 3.80 1.25
N LEU A 30 1.38 2.80 1.70
CA LEU A 30 1.81 1.83 2.70
C LEU A 30 1.91 0.45 2.05
N LEU A 31 3.13 -0.05 1.86
CA LEU A 31 3.39 -1.38 1.34
C LEU A 31 3.13 -2.40 2.44
N PHE A 32 2.09 -3.21 2.28
CA PHE A 32 1.81 -4.32 3.19
C PHE A 32 2.74 -5.49 2.89
N SER A 33 3.43 -6.01 3.91
CA SER A 33 4.42 -7.08 3.74
C SER A 33 3.79 -8.37 3.23
N SER A 34 4.41 -8.94 2.19
CA SER A 34 4.07 -10.22 1.58
C SER A 34 5.33 -10.87 1.00
N PRO A 35 5.44 -12.21 0.90
CA PRO A 35 6.67 -12.88 0.49
C PRO A 35 7.29 -12.36 -0.82
N HIS A 36 6.47 -11.99 -1.81
CA HIS A 36 6.95 -11.52 -3.11
C HIS A 36 7.49 -10.09 -3.09
N ASN A 37 7.24 -9.31 -2.04
CA ASN A 37 7.64 -7.90 -1.96
C ASN A 37 8.73 -7.64 -0.92
N LEU A 38 9.30 -8.66 -0.28
CA LEU A 38 10.29 -8.53 0.81
C LEU A 38 11.55 -7.76 0.41
N LEU A 39 11.96 -7.86 -0.85
CA LEU A 39 13.17 -7.19 -1.36
C LEU A 39 12.92 -5.71 -1.73
N LEU A 40 11.68 -5.23 -1.69
CA LEU A 40 11.36 -3.83 -1.95
C LEU A 40 11.65 -2.98 -0.72
N THR A 41 12.61 -2.05 -0.83
CA THR A 41 13.03 -1.15 0.25
C THR A 41 12.57 0.29 0.06
N ASP A 42 12.02 0.62 -1.10
CA ASP A 42 11.72 2.01 -1.50
C ASP A 42 10.36 2.54 -1.00
N TYR A 43 9.63 1.75 -0.21
CA TYR A 43 8.29 2.08 0.27
C TYR A 43 8.21 2.09 1.78
N GLU A 44 7.39 3.02 2.32
CA GLU A 44 6.94 2.92 3.70
C GLU A 44 6.19 1.59 3.89
N ARG A 45 6.66 0.77 4.83
CA ARG A 45 6.21 -0.63 5.00
C ARG A 45 5.45 -0.81 6.31
N VAL A 46 4.47 -1.70 6.26
CA VAL A 46 3.76 -2.26 7.41
C VAL A 46 3.79 -3.78 7.33
N ASN A 47 4.16 -4.46 8.42
CA ASN A 47 4.28 -5.91 8.47
C ASN A 47 3.00 -6.62 8.92
N ASN A 48 2.09 -5.89 9.56
CA ASN A 48 0.86 -6.41 10.11
C ASN A 48 -0.15 -5.28 10.34
N TRP A 49 -1.37 -5.64 10.74
CA TRP A 49 -2.45 -4.69 10.98
C TRP A 49 -2.24 -3.80 12.22
N GLN A 50 -1.47 -4.25 13.21
CA GLN A 50 -1.13 -3.40 14.35
C GLN A 50 -0.26 -2.22 13.90
N GLU A 51 0.76 -2.47 13.07
CA GLU A 51 1.58 -1.40 12.50
C GLU A 51 0.79 -0.46 11.59
N VAL A 52 -0.25 -0.95 10.91
CA VAL A 52 -1.20 -0.09 10.17
C VAL A 52 -1.89 0.87 11.13
N LEU A 53 -2.42 0.36 12.24
CA LEU A 53 -3.09 1.16 13.26
C LEU A 53 -2.14 2.22 13.82
N ASP A 54 -0.95 1.81 14.24
CA ASP A 54 0.06 2.68 14.85
C ASP A 54 0.52 3.82 13.91
N LYS A 55 0.45 3.61 12.59
CA LYS A 55 0.83 4.62 11.58
C LYS A 55 -0.28 5.59 11.18
N LEU A 56 -1.54 5.24 11.46
CA LEU A 56 -2.72 5.97 11.01
C LEU A 56 -3.49 6.65 12.15
N MET A 57 -3.20 6.30 13.40
CA MET A 57 -3.73 6.97 14.59
C MET A 57 -2.85 8.14 15.05
#